data_AF-A0A1I6PXG6-F1
#
_entry.id   AF-A0A1I6PXG6-F1
#
_cell.length_a   1.000
_cell.length_b   1.000
_cell.length_c   1.000
_cell.angle_alpha   90.00
_cell.angle_beta   90.00
_cell.angle_gamma   90.00
#
_symmetry.space_group_name_H-M   'P 1'
#
loop_
_entity.id
_entity.type
_entity.pdbx_description
1 polymer ?
#
loop_
_entity_poly.entity_id
_entity_poly.type
_entity_poly.pdbx_seq_one_letter_code
_entity_poly.pdbx_strand_id
1 'polypeptide(L)'
;MILIHLEEELSRLEDEREQLADMLRHLGNDMRRLRDRFDEDGTLDKPETSKAAADLRYWLKVAHETEAQIRHVRRKQKGIAGDWALDLERARVEVGCRMARLRRCCGAGELPE
;
A
#
# COMPACT_ATOMS: atom_id res chain seq x y z
N MET A 1 4.75 12.88 -16.84
CA MET A 1 5.25 12.99 -15.45
C MET A 1 4.23 12.31 -14.53
N ILE A 2 4.19 10.97 -14.53
CA ILE A 2 3.21 10.15 -13.79
C ILE A 2 3.89 9.42 -12.61
N LEU A 3 5.18 9.09 -12.75
CA LEU A 3 5.97 8.47 -11.67
C LEU A 3 6.05 9.34 -10.40
N ILE A 4 6.25 10.65 -10.56
CA ILE A 4 6.44 11.57 -9.42
C ILE A 4 5.19 11.64 -8.53
N HIS A 5 3.99 11.67 -9.12
CA HIS A 5 2.75 11.64 -8.35
C HIS A 5 2.51 10.32 -7.61
N LEU A 6 2.96 9.18 -8.16
CA LEU A 6 2.83 7.88 -7.49
C LEU A 6 3.82 7.71 -6.34
N GLU A 7 4.99 8.33 -6.41
CA GLU A 7 5.98 8.37 -5.31
C GLU A 7 5.50 9.26 -4.17
N GLU A 8 4.96 10.44 -4.48
CA GLU A 8 4.35 11.35 -3.49
C GLU A 8 3.15 10.69 -2.78
N GLU A 9 2.28 10.01 -3.53
CA GLU A 9 1.11 9.33 -2.98
C GLU A 9 1.49 8.12 -2.10
N LEU A 10 2.54 7.36 -2.48
CA LEU A 10 3.04 6.28 -1.64
C LEU A 10 3.68 6.82 -0.35
N SER A 11 4.50 7.86 -0.44
CA SER A 11 5.13 8.48 0.73
C SER A 11 4.07 8.94 1.74
N ARG A 12 3.01 9.59 1.25
CA ARG A 12 1.89 10.01 2.10
C ARG A 12 1.18 8.83 2.77
N LEU A 13 0.93 7.75 2.03
CA LEU A 13 0.29 6.56 2.59
C LEU A 13 1.19 5.84 3.61
N GLU A 14 2.51 5.86 3.41
CA GLU A 14 3.49 5.32 4.37
C GLU A 14 3.53 6.15 5.65
N ASP A 15 3.44 7.48 5.55
CA ASP A 15 3.31 8.38 6.71
C ASP A 15 2.00 8.13 7.47
N GLU A 16 0.87 8.01 6.77
CA GLU A 16 -0.43 7.66 7.37
C GLU A 16 -0.37 6.28 8.06
N ARG A 17 0.34 5.30 7.48
CA ARG A 17 0.56 3.97 8.10
C ARG A 17 1.40 4.03 9.37
N GLU A 18 2.40 4.91 9.43
CA GLU A 18 3.19 5.10 10.65
C GLU A 18 2.33 5.74 11.76
N GLN A 19 1.56 6.78 11.44
CA GLN A 19 0.62 7.40 12.37
C GLN A 19 -0.42 6.41 12.91
N LEU A 20 -0.95 5.53 12.05
CA LEU A 20 -1.86 4.46 12.46
C LEU A 20 -1.18 3.47 13.41
N ALA A 21 0.07 3.11 13.15
CA ALA A 21 0.83 2.23 14.03
C ALA A 21 1.11 2.85 15.40
N ASP A 22 1.38 4.16 15.46
CA ASP A 22 1.49 4.91 16.71
C ASP A 22 0.17 4.90 17.47
N MET A 23 -0.96 5.19 16.80
CA MET A 23 -2.30 5.17 17.41
C MET A 23 -2.67 3.80 17.97
N LEU A 24 -2.41 2.72 17.22
CA LEU A 24 -2.65 1.35 17.69
C LEU A 24 -1.79 0.99 18.89
N ARG A 25 -0.52 1.44 18.92
CA ARG A 25 0.35 1.28 20.09
C ARG A 25 -0.18 2.02 21.31
N HIS A 26 -0.64 3.26 21.12
CA HIS A 26 -1.22 4.06 22.20
C HIS A 26 -2.46 3.39 22.78
N LEU A 27 -3.39 2.98 21.92
CA LEU A 27 -4.61 2.29 22.33
C LEU A 27 -4.33 0.96 23.03
N GLY A 28 -3.31 0.22 22.57
CA GLY A 28 -2.85 -1.00 23.22
C GLY A 28 -2.27 -0.76 24.63
N ASN A 29 -1.68 0.42 24.87
CA ASN A 29 -1.22 0.82 26.20
C ASN A 29 -2.39 1.26 27.09
N ASP A 30 -3.36 1.98 26.54
CA ASP A 30 -4.57 2.38 27.27
C ASP A 30 -5.37 1.17 27.75
N MET A 31 -5.51 0.15 26.90
CA MET A 31 -6.15 -1.12 27.29
C MET A 31 -5.40 -1.84 28.40
N ARG A 32 -4.06 -1.85 28.36
CA ARG A 32 -3.27 -2.42 29.46
C ARG A 32 -3.52 -1.67 30.76
N ARG A 33 -3.47 -0.33 30.74
CA ARG A 33 -3.78 0.50 31.92
C ARG A 33 -5.19 0.27 32.44
N LEU A 34 -6.17 0.06 31.56
CA LEU A 34 -7.54 -0.22 31.96
C LEU A 34 -7.66 -1.61 32.64
N ARG A 35 -6.94 -2.61 32.11
CA ARG A 35 -6.86 -3.94 32.71
C ARG A 35 -6.15 -3.91 34.06
N ASP A 36 -5.00 -3.23 34.14
CA ASP A 36 -4.22 -3.16 35.36
C ASP A 36 -5.03 -2.46 36.48
N ARG A 37 -5.78 -1.39 36.15
CA ARG A 37 -6.75 -0.76 37.07
C ARG A 37 -7.89 -1.69 37.50
N PHE A 38 -8.38 -2.55 36.59
CA PHE A 38 -9.38 -3.55 36.94
C PHE A 38 -8.82 -4.62 37.89
N ASP A 39 -7.57 -5.06 37.66
CA ASP A 39 -6.90 -6.04 38.52
C ASP A 39 -6.62 -5.45 39.93
N GLU A 40 -6.41 -4.13 40.03
CA GLU A 40 -6.20 -3.40 41.29
C GLU A 40 -7.50 -3.11 42.06
N ASP A 41 -8.52 -2.55 41.40
CA ASP A 41 -9.75 -2.03 42.06
C ASP A 41 -10.96 -2.97 41.95
N GLY A 42 -10.84 -4.09 41.21
CA GLY A 42 -11.89 -5.11 41.03
C GLY A 42 -13.17 -4.61 40.35
N THR A 43 -13.21 -3.34 39.92
CA THR A 43 -14.37 -2.68 39.34
C THR A 43 -14.09 -2.28 37.91
N LEU A 44 -14.93 -2.78 37.00
CA LEU A 44 -14.82 -2.57 35.56
C LEU A 44 -15.90 -1.57 35.15
N ASP A 45 -15.50 -0.37 34.75
CA ASP A 45 -16.43 0.56 34.13
C ASP A 45 -16.78 0.04 32.71
N LYS A 46 -17.88 -0.72 32.66
CA LYS A 46 -18.46 -1.27 31.43
C LYS A 46 -18.59 -0.25 30.27
N PRO A 47 -18.98 1.02 30.51
CA PRO A 47 -19.05 1.99 29.40
C PRO A 47 -17.66 2.34 28.83
N GLU A 48 -16.63 2.46 29.66
CA GLU A 48 -15.28 2.80 29.22
C GLU A 48 -14.62 1.65 28.44
N THR A 49 -14.79 0.42 28.90
CA THR A 49 -14.31 -0.78 28.17
C THR A 49 -14.99 -0.97 26.83
N SER A 50 -16.31 -0.77 26.79
CA SER A 50 -17.10 -0.82 25.56
C SER A 50 -16.57 0.19 24.54
N LYS A 51 -16.28 1.42 24.97
CA LYS A 51 -15.75 2.49 24.12
C LYS A 51 -14.36 2.14 23.60
N ALA A 52 -13.43 1.74 24.47
CA ALA A 52 -12.08 1.36 24.08
C ALA A 52 -12.08 0.19 23.07
N ALA A 53 -12.95 -0.79 23.25
CA ALA A 53 -13.09 -1.91 22.33
C ALA A 53 -13.69 -1.48 20.97
N ALA A 54 -14.60 -0.50 20.95
CA ALA A 54 -15.15 0.06 19.73
C ALA A 54 -14.08 0.86 18.96
N ASP A 55 -13.32 1.69 19.65
CA ASP A 55 -12.22 2.48 19.07
C ASP A 55 -11.15 1.55 18.47
N LEU A 56 -10.83 0.43 19.11
CA LEU A 56 -9.90 -0.57 18.55
C LEU A 56 -10.41 -1.19 17.26
N ARG A 57 -11.67 -1.60 17.23
CA ARG A 57 -12.28 -2.17 16.01
C ARG A 57 -12.27 -1.16 14.87
N TYR A 58 -12.52 0.11 15.18
CA TYR A 58 -12.44 1.20 14.20
C TYR A 58 -11.02 1.33 13.64
N TRP A 59 -10.01 1.49 14.50
CA TRP A 59 -8.62 1.68 14.07
C TRP A 59 -8.05 0.45 13.35
N LEU A 60 -8.45 -0.76 13.72
CA LEU A 60 -8.07 -1.98 13.02
C LEU A 60 -8.65 -2.01 11.59
N LYS A 61 -9.89 -1.57 11.42
CA LYS A 61 -10.52 -1.46 10.10
C LYS A 61 -9.80 -0.42 9.24
N VAL A 62 -9.53 0.77 9.79
CA VAL A 62 -8.78 1.82 9.08
C VAL A 62 -7.39 1.31 8.66
N ALA A 63 -6.66 0.63 9.56
CA ALA A 63 -5.36 0.05 9.23
C ALA A 63 -5.43 -0.99 8.10
N HIS A 64 -6.46 -1.84 8.09
CA HIS A 64 -6.68 -2.80 7.01
C HIS A 64 -6.96 -2.11 5.66
N GLU A 65 -7.74 -1.03 5.65
CA GLU A 65 -8.05 -0.25 4.46
C GLU A 65 -6.80 0.46 3.91
N THR A 66 -6.01 1.10 4.77
CA THR A 66 -4.75 1.75 4.38
C THR A 66 -3.75 0.74 3.82
N GLU A 67 -3.61 -0.44 4.43
CA GLU A 67 -2.75 -1.50 3.92
C GLU A 67 -3.20 -2.01 2.54
N ALA A 68 -4.51 -2.10 2.30
CA ALA A 68 -5.04 -2.44 0.98
C ALA A 68 -4.71 -1.37 -0.08
N GLN A 69 -4.80 -0.08 0.29
CA GLN A 69 -4.43 1.04 -0.59
C GLN A 69 -2.93 1.06 -0.89
N ILE A 70 -2.05 0.86 0.10
CA ILE A 70 -0.60 0.74 -0.09
C ILE A 70 -0.28 -0.39 -1.07
N ARG A 71 -0.90 -1.57 -0.90
CA ARG A 71 -0.70 -2.69 -1.83
C ARG A 71 -1.12 -2.34 -3.25
N HIS A 72 -2.22 -1.60 -3.41
CA HIS A 72 -2.68 -1.14 -4.72
C HIS A 72 -1.70 -0.17 -5.38
N VAL A 73 -1.23 0.84 -4.65
CA VAL A 73 -0.24 1.82 -5.14
C VAL A 73 1.09 1.13 -5.48
N ARG A 74 1.57 0.21 -4.64
CA ARG A 74 2.78 -0.59 -4.92
C ARG A 74 2.64 -1.47 -6.16
N ARG A 75 1.45 -2.01 -6.44
CA ARG A 75 1.18 -2.74 -7.70
C ARG A 75 1.28 -1.80 -8.90
N LYS A 76 0.67 -0.60 -8.82
CA LYS A 76 0.75 0.42 -9.88
C LYS A 76 2.19 0.89 -10.15
N GLN A 77 2.98 1.17 -9.11
CA GLN A 77 4.38 1.58 -9.25
C GLN A 77 5.24 0.53 -9.95
N LYS A 78 4.98 -0.77 -9.72
CA LYS A 78 5.67 -1.87 -10.40
C LYS A 78 5.23 -2.07 -11.86
N GLY A 79 4.41 -1.18 -12.41
CA GLY A 79 3.88 -1.30 -13.78
C GLY A 79 2.89 -2.45 -13.95
N ILE A 80 2.38 -3.02 -12.86
CA ILE A 80 1.43 -4.15 -12.90
C ILE A 80 0.04 -3.57 -13.23
N ALA A 81 -0.25 -3.43 -14.52
CA ALA A 81 -1.57 -3.07 -15.03
C ALA A 81 -2.50 -4.30 -15.03
N GLY A 82 -3.24 -4.50 -13.94
CA GLY A 82 -4.20 -5.60 -13.76
C GLY A 82 -3.64 -6.77 -12.92
N ASP A 83 -4.40 -7.87 -12.79
CA ASP A 83 -3.95 -9.08 -12.08
C ASP A 83 -2.78 -9.83 -12.75
N TRP A 84 -2.28 -9.30 -13.88
CA TRP A 84 -1.14 -9.81 -14.61
C TRP A 84 -0.01 -8.78 -14.60
N ALA A 85 1.13 -9.15 -13.99
CA ALA A 85 2.31 -8.32 -13.93
C ALA A 85 3.01 -8.26 -15.31
N LEU A 86 2.73 -7.22 -16.10
CA LEU A 86 3.46 -6.93 -17.34
C LEU A 86 4.61 -5.95 -17.05
N ASP A 87 5.85 -6.42 -17.12
CA ASP A 87 7.04 -5.58 -16.98
C ASP A 87 7.28 -4.78 -18.28
N LEU A 88 6.84 -3.52 -18.26
CA LEU A 88 6.92 -2.62 -19.42
C LEU A 88 8.37 -2.25 -19.79
N GLU A 89 9.29 -2.24 -18.84
CA GLU A 89 10.69 -1.91 -19.11
C GLU A 89 11.38 -3.07 -19.82
N ARG A 90 11.19 -4.29 -19.32
CA ARG A 90 11.66 -5.51 -19.99
C ARG A 90 11.02 -5.66 -21.37
N ALA A 91 9.72 -5.41 -21.50
CA ALA A 91 9.02 -5.45 -22.77
C ALA A 91 9.59 -4.41 -23.75
N ARG A 92 9.88 -3.19 -23.29
CA ARG A 92 10.49 -2.13 -24.10
C ARG A 92 11.87 -2.53 -24.62
N VAL A 93 12.72 -3.10 -23.76
CA VAL A 93 14.04 -3.61 -24.16
C VAL A 93 13.91 -4.73 -25.17
N GLU A 94 13.03 -5.71 -24.94
CA GLU A 94 12.84 -6.85 -25.83
C GLU A 94 12.31 -6.44 -27.20
N VAL A 95 11.29 -5.58 -27.24
CA VAL A 95 10.73 -5.01 -28.47
C VAL A 95 11.78 -4.17 -29.18
N GLY A 96 12.51 -3.32 -28.46
CA GLY A 96 13.61 -2.51 -29.01
C GLY A 96 14.70 -3.36 -29.66
N CYS A 97 15.12 -4.44 -29.01
CA CYS A 97 16.09 -5.40 -29.55
C CYS A 97 15.56 -6.16 -30.78
N ARG A 98 14.27 -6.50 -30.82
CA ARG A 98 13.65 -7.12 -32.01
C ARG A 98 13.56 -6.13 -33.17
N MET A 99 13.12 -4.90 -32.93
CA MET A 99 13.09 -3.84 -33.95
C MET A 99 14.49 -3.51 -34.48
N ALA A 100 15.50 -3.45 -33.59
CA ALA A 100 16.88 -3.22 -33.99
C ALA A 100 17.44 -4.37 -34.84
N ARG A 101 17.00 -5.61 -34.61
CA ARG A 101 17.32 -6.76 -35.47
C ARG A 101 16.63 -6.66 -36.82
N LEU A 102 15.34 -6.32 -36.87
CA LEU A 102 14.63 -6.10 -38.14
C LEU A 102 15.29 -4.99 -38.98
N ARG A 103 15.65 -3.87 -38.36
CA ARG A 103 16.40 -2.78 -39.02
C ARG A 103 17.77 -3.21 -39.54
N ARG A 104 18.45 -4.15 -38.87
CA ARG A 104 19.73 -4.70 -39.31
C ARG A 104 19.58 -5.79 -40.37
N CYS A 105 18.49 -6.56 -40.35
CA CYS A 105 18.22 -7.62 -41.31
C CYS A 105 17.77 -7.09 -42.67
N CYS A 106 17.22 -5.87 -42.75
CA CYS A 106 16.65 -5.34 -43.99
C CYS A 106 16.96 -3.85 -44.18
N GLY A 107 17.99 -3.56 -44.99
CA GLY A 107 17.86 -2.56 -46.06
C GLY A 107 17.05 -3.14 -47.24
N ALA A 108 15.92 -3.78 -46.96
CA ALA A 108 15.11 -4.51 -47.93
C ALA A 108 13.63 -4.12 -47.76
N GLY A 109 13.12 -3.44 -48.79
CA GLY A 109 11.70 -3.23 -49.04
C GLY A 109 11.17 -1.87 -48.61
N GLU A 110 11.17 -0.91 -49.54
CA GLU A 110 10.15 0.13 -49.55
C GLU A 110 8.78 -0.55 -49.51
N LEU A 111 7.95 -0.18 -48.53
CA LEU A 111 6.55 -0.56 -48.53
C LEU A 111 5.84 0.32 -49.56
N PRO A 112 5.17 -0.24 -50.59
CA PRO A 112 4.40 0.55 -51.53
C PRO A 112 3.23 1.23 -50.79
N GLU A 113 2.96 2.48 -51.15
CA GLU A 113 1.88 3.32 -50.62
C GLU A 113 0.48 2.68 -50.79
#